data_AF-A0A2C9C346-F1
#
_entry.id   AF-A0A2C9C346-F1
#
_cell.length_a   1.000
_cell.length_b   1.000
_cell.length_c   1.000
_cell.angle_alpha   90.00
_cell.angle_beta   90.00
_cell.angle_gamma   90.00
#
_symmetry.space_group_name_H-M   'P 1'
#
loop_
_entity.id
_entity.type
_entity.pdbx_description
1 polymer ?
#
loop_
_entity_poly.entity_id
_entity_poly.type
_entity_poly.pdbx_seq_one_letter_code
_entity_poly.pdbx_strand_id
1 'polypeptide(L)'
;MYTKWIVLGAVRGIVIVKNCQSTRISVSCDQLIVLDSKNIEIYAMSPKKPIIFNSSAVTFAPFNTIYEGQMEFLEENGHGLEHNLVLKEPINFGDGSWKLMETSRFVCQHTPLHTSDKQFEMLLNSLPEEYRVAHHRNAQDAQKMISLDPEKCRLTDVTSNFDLLFLKSKIEKIHVEA
;
A
#
# COMPACT_ATOMS: atom_id res chain seq x y z
N MET A 1 2.16 -15.47 13.15
CA MET A 1 1.99 -14.16 13.81
C MET A 1 1.25 -13.27 12.82
N TYR A 2 0.07 -12.75 13.18
CA TYR A 2 -0.75 -11.96 12.24
C TYR A 2 -0.11 -10.58 12.03
N THR A 3 0.16 -10.23 10.78
CA THR A 3 0.53 -8.85 10.42
C THR A 3 -0.71 -7.98 10.62
N LYS A 4 -0.57 -6.84 11.30
CA LYS A 4 -1.67 -5.87 11.45
C LYS A 4 -1.72 -4.99 10.21
N TRP A 5 -2.93 -4.68 9.74
CA TRP A 5 -3.15 -3.86 8.55
C TRP A 5 -3.96 -2.63 8.93
N ILE A 6 -3.43 -1.46 8.60
CA ILE A 6 -4.05 -0.18 8.90
C ILE A 6 -4.15 0.59 7.58
N VAL A 7 -5.36 0.96 7.20
CA VAL A 7 -5.60 1.89 6.09
C VAL A 7 -6.06 3.20 6.70
N LEU A 8 -5.32 4.26 6.42
CA LEU A 8 -5.67 5.62 6.76
C LEU A 8 -6.06 6.34 5.47
N GLY A 9 -7.16 7.08 5.53
CA GLY A 9 -7.56 7.97 4.45
C GLY A 9 -6.54 9.08 4.19
N ALA A 10 -6.89 10.02 3.31
CA ALA A 10 -6.06 11.20 3.13
C ALA A 10 -6.05 12.06 4.41
N VAL A 11 -4.89 12.16 5.05
CA VAL A 11 -4.71 12.91 6.30
C VAL A 11 -4.12 14.27 6.00
N ARG A 12 -4.88 15.34 6.27
CA ARG A 12 -4.32 16.69 6.28
C ARG A 12 -3.33 16.83 7.44
N GLY A 13 -2.04 17.00 7.14
CA GLY A 13 -0.99 17.16 8.14
C GLY A 13 -0.09 15.94 8.35
N ILE A 14 0.30 15.70 9.60
CA ILE A 14 1.40 14.80 9.96
C ILE A 14 0.84 13.47 10.45
N VAL A 15 1.41 12.37 9.94
CA VAL A 15 1.17 11.01 10.45
C VAL A 15 2.39 10.53 11.20
N ILE A 16 2.21 10.16 12.47
CA ILE A 16 3.25 9.66 13.35
C ILE A 16 2.99 8.18 13.65
N VAL A 17 3.89 7.31 13.20
CA VAL A 17 3.89 5.88 13.50
C VAL A 17 4.89 5.66 14.64
N LYS A 18 4.40 5.38 15.85
CA LYS A 18 5.24 5.23 17.04
C LYS A 18 5.03 3.89 17.74
N ASN A 19 6.10 3.28 18.24
CA ASN A 19 6.06 2.03 19.00
C ASN A 19 5.27 0.91 18.29
N CYS A 20 5.33 0.87 16.96
CA CYS A 20 4.64 -0.13 16.16
C CYS A 20 5.58 -1.30 15.86
N GLN A 21 5.02 -2.52 15.77
CA GLN A 21 5.76 -3.70 15.39
C GLN A 21 4.95 -4.60 14.45
N SER A 22 5.60 -5.13 13.40
CA SER A 22 4.99 -6.10 12.46
C SER A 22 3.65 -5.61 11.89
N THR A 23 3.66 -4.38 11.36
CA THR A 23 2.46 -3.66 10.90
C THR A 23 2.63 -3.18 9.46
N ARG A 24 1.58 -3.34 8.66
CA ARG A 24 1.40 -2.73 7.35
C ARG A 24 0.49 -1.51 7.46
N ILE A 25 0.91 -0.40 6.88
CA ILE A 25 0.17 0.86 6.91
C ILE A 25 0.07 1.41 5.49
N SER A 26 -1.15 1.70 5.03
CA SER A 26 -1.39 2.49 3.82
C SER A 26 -1.91 3.87 4.21
N VAL A 27 -1.23 4.93 3.80
CA VAL A 27 -1.59 6.30 4.21
C VAL A 27 -1.19 7.37 3.20
N SER A 28 -2.01 8.41 3.06
CA SER A 28 -1.61 9.68 2.44
C SER A 28 -1.54 10.78 3.48
N CYS A 29 -0.46 11.57 3.49
CA CYS A 29 -0.23 12.63 4.48
C CYS A 29 0.75 13.70 3.98
N ASP A 30 0.81 14.87 4.64
CA ASP A 30 1.78 15.91 4.29
C ASP A 30 3.21 15.54 4.72
N GLN A 31 3.33 14.81 5.83
CA GLN A 31 4.59 14.37 6.42
C GLN A 31 4.39 13.05 7.16
N LEU A 32 5.22 12.07 6.83
CA LEU A 32 5.30 10.80 7.54
C LEU A 32 6.49 10.81 8.51
N ILE A 33 6.26 10.39 9.76
CA ILE A 33 7.29 10.24 10.80
C ILE A 33 7.17 8.85 11.41
N VAL A 34 8.27 8.10 11.45
CA VAL A 34 8.36 6.76 12.05
C VAL A 34 9.32 6.81 13.24
N LEU A 35 8.82 6.49 14.44
CA LEU A 35 9.53 6.58 15.71
C LEU A 35 9.51 5.23 16.42
N ASP A 36 10.65 4.80 16.97
CA ASP A 36 10.73 3.66 17.90
C ASP A 36 10.01 2.39 17.42
N SER A 37 10.03 2.12 16.11
CA SER A 37 9.22 1.07 15.48
C SER A 37 10.08 0.00 14.80
N LYS A 38 9.54 -1.22 14.66
CA LYS A 38 10.30 -2.36 14.13
C LYS A 38 9.50 -3.20 13.15
N ASN A 39 10.10 -3.57 12.01
CA ASN A 39 9.46 -4.43 11.02
C ASN A 39 8.12 -3.85 10.54
N ILE A 40 8.17 -2.66 9.93
CA ILE A 40 6.99 -1.93 9.45
C ILE A 40 7.07 -1.82 7.94
N GLU A 41 5.96 -2.07 7.26
CA GLU A 41 5.78 -1.85 5.83
C GLU A 41 4.80 -0.68 5.65
N ILE A 42 5.22 0.38 4.97
CA ILE A 42 4.41 1.60 4.79
C ILE A 42 4.26 1.89 3.30
N TYR A 43 3.03 1.81 2.81
CA TYR A 43 2.61 2.28 1.49
C TYR A 43 2.14 3.71 1.65
N ALA A 44 2.93 4.68 1.21
CA ALA A 44 2.60 6.07 1.48
C ALA A 44 2.64 6.99 0.26
N MET A 45 1.86 8.05 0.37
CA MET A 45 2.02 9.24 -0.44
C MET A 45 2.29 10.41 0.50
N SER A 46 3.37 11.14 0.21
CA SER A 46 3.72 12.34 0.95
C SER A 46 4.53 13.29 0.06
N PRO A 47 4.21 14.60 0.03
CA PRO A 47 5.00 15.60 -0.67
C PRO A 47 6.35 15.86 0.01
N LYS A 48 6.59 15.29 1.20
CA LYS A 48 7.84 15.40 1.96
C LYS A 48 8.50 14.03 2.14
N LYS A 49 9.83 14.03 2.23
CA LYS A 49 10.60 12.83 2.57
C LYS A 49 10.16 12.28 3.93
N PRO A 50 10.02 10.96 4.10
CA PRO A 50 9.74 10.38 5.40
C PRO A 50 10.85 10.69 6.41
N ILE A 51 10.50 10.77 7.68
CA ILE A 51 11.45 10.90 8.79
C ILE A 51 11.46 9.59 9.57
N ILE A 52 12.64 9.08 9.87
CA ILE A 52 12.83 7.88 10.69
C ILE A 52 13.69 8.23 11.89
N PHE A 53 13.27 7.80 13.08
CA PHE A 53 14.06 7.89 14.30
C PHE A 53 14.00 6.56 15.05
N ASN A 54 15.16 6.03 15.43
CA ASN A 54 15.28 4.85 16.29
C ASN A 54 14.39 3.65 15.85
N SER A 55 14.27 3.42 14.54
CA SER A 55 13.37 2.41 13.98
C SER A 55 14.09 1.49 13.00
N SER A 56 13.80 0.19 13.06
CA SER A 56 14.53 -0.84 12.29
C SER A 56 13.62 -1.65 11.38
N ALA A 57 14.16 -2.09 10.23
CA ALA A 57 13.43 -2.84 9.22
C ALA A 57 12.15 -2.10 8.75
N VAL A 58 12.27 -0.81 8.48
CA VAL A 58 11.21 0.00 7.85
C VAL A 58 11.26 -0.23 6.35
N THR A 59 10.14 -0.58 5.73
CA THR A 59 10.02 -0.78 4.29
C THR A 59 9.05 0.25 3.74
N PHE A 60 9.48 1.08 2.79
CA PHE A 60 8.61 2.03 2.10
C PHE A 60 8.20 1.51 0.73
N ALA A 61 6.98 1.80 0.34
CA ALA A 61 6.42 1.55 -0.98
C ALA A 61 5.56 2.73 -1.42
N PRO A 62 5.28 2.86 -2.72
CA PRO A 62 4.28 3.81 -3.19
C PRO A 62 2.92 3.50 -2.54
N PHE A 63 2.08 4.54 -2.42
CA PHE A 63 0.70 4.36 -2.00
C PHE A 63 0.00 3.35 -2.91
N ASN A 64 -0.72 2.39 -2.32
CA ASN A 64 -1.12 1.17 -3.02
C ASN A 64 -2.63 0.89 -2.95
N THR A 65 -3.46 1.82 -2.50
CA THR A 65 -4.89 1.52 -2.35
C THR A 65 -5.73 2.75 -2.62
N ILE A 66 -6.96 2.58 -3.10
CA ILE A 66 -7.88 3.70 -3.32
C ILE A 66 -9.32 3.32 -2.92
N TYR A 67 -10.13 4.30 -2.51
CA TYR A 67 -11.55 4.15 -2.19
C TYR A 67 -12.38 5.34 -2.71
N GLU A 68 -13.70 5.17 -2.77
CA GLU A 68 -14.66 6.21 -3.16
C GLU A 68 -14.53 7.48 -2.30
N GLY A 69 -14.54 8.66 -2.95
CA GLY A 69 -14.30 9.95 -2.29
C GLY A 69 -12.84 10.25 -1.96
N GLN A 70 -11.91 9.29 -2.08
CA GLN A 70 -10.51 9.54 -1.74
C GLN A 70 -9.84 10.59 -2.63
N MET A 71 -10.14 10.61 -3.93
CA MET A 71 -9.57 11.60 -4.85
C MET A 71 -9.91 13.03 -4.43
N GLU A 72 -11.16 13.28 -4.02
CA GLU A 72 -11.59 14.59 -3.53
C GLU A 72 -10.79 14.98 -2.29
N PHE A 73 -10.62 14.06 -1.33
CA PHE A 73 -9.78 14.34 -0.16
C PHE A 73 -8.29 14.53 -0.49
N LEU A 74 -7.76 13.84 -1.50
CA LEU A 74 -6.38 14.05 -1.95
C LEU A 74 -6.21 15.44 -2.56
N GLU A 75 -7.13 15.85 -3.42
CA GLU A 75 -7.16 17.17 -4.05
C GLU A 75 -7.32 18.28 -3.00
N GLU A 76 -8.27 18.15 -2.08
CA GLU A 76 -8.51 19.10 -0.98
C GLU A 76 -7.28 19.26 -0.07
N ASN A 77 -6.50 18.21 0.11
CA ASN A 77 -5.30 18.22 0.93
C ASN A 77 -4.02 18.59 0.15
N GLY A 78 -4.12 18.84 -1.16
CA GLY A 78 -2.96 19.13 -2.02
C GLY A 78 -2.00 17.95 -2.15
N HIS A 79 -2.48 16.73 -1.96
CA HIS A 79 -1.71 15.50 -2.10
C HIS A 79 -1.69 15.08 -3.56
N GLY A 80 -0.90 15.81 -4.36
CA GLY A 80 -0.66 15.49 -5.76
C GLY A 80 0.12 14.18 -5.90
N LEU A 81 -0.44 13.26 -6.68
CA LEU A 81 0.13 11.94 -6.97
C LEU A 81 1.53 12.05 -7.61
N GLU A 82 1.79 13.12 -8.38
CA GLU A 82 3.09 13.39 -9.01
C GLU A 82 4.19 13.88 -8.06
N HIS A 83 3.85 14.28 -6.82
CA HIS A 83 4.79 14.85 -5.86
C HIS A 83 5.21 13.88 -4.75
N ASN A 84 5.05 12.58 -4.96
CA ASN A 84 5.35 11.58 -3.93
C ASN A 84 6.86 11.42 -3.67
N LEU A 85 7.32 11.86 -2.49
CA LEU A 85 8.71 11.74 -2.04
C LEU A 85 8.96 10.53 -1.14
N VAL A 86 7.99 9.63 -0.93
CA VAL A 86 8.15 8.44 -0.06
C VAL A 86 9.29 7.51 -0.54
N LEU A 87 9.56 7.49 -1.84
CA LEU A 87 10.57 6.61 -2.45
C LEU A 87 11.97 7.22 -2.44
N LYS A 88 12.09 8.50 -2.08
CA LYS A 88 13.39 9.13 -1.93
C LYS A 88 13.99 8.72 -0.59
N GLU A 89 15.31 8.85 -0.49
CA GLU A 89 16.02 8.61 0.76
C GLU A 89 15.38 9.44 1.91
N PRO A 90 14.89 8.77 2.97
CA PRO A 90 14.26 9.41 4.11
C PRO A 90 15.30 10.12 4.97
N ILE A 91 14.85 11.06 5.78
CA ILE A 91 15.69 11.69 6.79
C ILE A 91 15.78 10.73 7.96
N ASN A 92 16.93 10.05 8.08
CA ASN A 92 17.15 9.03 9.10
C ASN A 92 18.00 9.59 10.25
N PHE A 93 17.49 9.45 11.46
CA PHE A 93 18.14 9.87 12.69
C PHE A 93 18.41 8.65 13.59
N GLY A 94 19.66 8.53 14.05
CA GLY A 94 20.12 7.39 14.86
C GLY A 94 20.34 6.13 14.02
N ASP A 95 20.27 4.97 14.68
CA ASP A 95 20.68 3.68 14.10
C ASP A 95 19.55 2.99 13.30
N GLY A 96 18.66 3.82 12.72
CA GLY A 96 17.49 3.32 12.00
C GLY A 96 17.87 2.61 10.70
N SER A 97 17.10 1.59 10.31
CA SER A 97 17.27 0.89 9.04
C SER A 97 16.00 0.90 8.22
N TRP A 98 16.17 1.19 6.93
CA TRP A 98 15.08 1.28 5.98
C TRP A 98 15.46 0.68 4.63
N LYS A 99 14.44 0.32 3.86
CA LYS A 99 14.59 -0.04 2.44
C LYS A 99 13.34 0.32 1.66
N LEU A 100 13.47 0.35 0.34
CA LEU A 100 12.32 0.31 -0.55
C LEU A 100 11.81 -1.13 -0.67
N MET A 101 10.50 -1.27 -0.87
CA MET A 101 9.88 -2.54 -1.17
C MET A 101 10.37 -3.07 -2.52
N GLU A 102 10.74 -4.34 -2.55
CA GLU A 102 11.03 -5.01 -3.81
C GLU A 102 9.75 -5.11 -4.64
N THR A 103 9.84 -4.79 -5.93
CA THR A 103 8.68 -4.78 -6.83
C THR A 103 8.05 -6.18 -6.99
N SER A 104 8.81 -7.26 -6.79
CA SER A 104 8.29 -8.64 -6.67
C SER A 104 7.24 -8.81 -5.58
N ARG A 105 7.22 -7.91 -4.58
CA ARG A 105 6.32 -7.93 -3.43
C ARG A 105 5.27 -6.82 -3.43
N PHE A 106 5.14 -6.07 -4.52
CA PHE A 106 4.20 -4.95 -4.59
C PHE A 106 2.90 -5.35 -5.30
N VAL A 107 1.76 -4.95 -4.75
CA VAL A 107 0.46 -5.03 -5.41
C VAL A 107 -0.42 -3.87 -4.92
N CYS A 108 -1.15 -3.24 -5.82
CA CYS A 108 -2.26 -2.36 -5.44
C CYS A 108 -3.42 -3.19 -4.92
N GLN A 109 -4.05 -2.66 -3.88
CA GLN A 109 -5.05 -3.34 -3.08
C GLN A 109 -6.37 -2.66 -3.26
N HIS A 110 -7.40 -3.47 -3.48
CA HIS A 110 -8.75 -2.99 -3.42
C HIS A 110 -9.15 -2.87 -1.95
N THR A 111 -9.63 -1.69 -1.58
CA THR A 111 -10.30 -1.54 -0.30
C THR A 111 -11.65 -2.27 -0.35
N PRO A 112 -12.19 -2.71 0.81
CA PRO A 112 -13.57 -3.20 0.87
C PRO A 112 -14.61 -2.09 0.59
N LEU A 113 -14.16 -0.84 0.50
CA LEU A 113 -14.98 0.29 0.11
C LEU A 113 -15.15 0.28 -1.41
N HIS A 114 -16.31 0.75 -1.87
CA HIS A 114 -16.57 0.87 -3.30
C HIS A 114 -15.45 1.70 -3.95
N THR A 115 -14.95 1.20 -5.08
CA THR A 115 -13.90 1.83 -5.87
C THR A 115 -14.27 1.65 -7.32
N SER A 116 -14.37 2.73 -8.07
CA SER A 116 -14.59 2.66 -9.52
C SER A 116 -13.31 2.21 -10.24
N ASP A 117 -13.45 1.50 -11.37
CA ASP A 117 -12.29 1.10 -12.17
C ASP A 117 -11.48 2.32 -12.62
N LYS A 118 -12.14 3.45 -12.91
CA LYS A 118 -11.48 4.72 -13.24
C LYS A 118 -10.56 5.23 -12.12
N GLN A 119 -11.01 5.19 -10.86
CA GLN A 119 -10.18 5.58 -9.72
C GLN A 119 -8.97 4.66 -9.56
N PHE A 120 -9.18 3.36 -9.74
CA PHE A 120 -8.10 2.40 -9.66
C PHE A 120 -7.05 2.62 -10.77
N GLU A 121 -7.48 2.89 -12.00
CA GLU A 121 -6.59 3.27 -13.10
C GLU A 121 -5.81 4.56 -12.80
N MET A 122 -6.43 5.56 -12.17
CA MET A 122 -5.73 6.78 -11.75
C MET A 122 -4.62 6.47 -10.73
N LEU A 123 -4.90 5.62 -9.74
CA LEU A 123 -3.88 5.14 -8.80
C LEU A 123 -2.74 4.43 -9.56
N LEU A 124 -3.05 3.51 -10.46
CA LEU A 124 -2.02 2.78 -11.22
C LEU A 124 -1.13 3.71 -12.05
N ASN A 125 -1.74 4.70 -12.70
CA ASN A 125 -1.02 5.68 -13.52
C ASN A 125 -0.16 6.65 -12.71
N SER A 126 -0.41 6.80 -11.41
CA SER A 126 0.45 7.59 -10.52
C SER A 126 1.73 6.89 -10.08
N LEU A 127 1.77 5.56 -10.20
CA LEU A 127 2.89 4.78 -9.71
C LEU A 127 4.11 4.98 -10.61
N PRO A 128 5.34 4.89 -10.07
CA PRO A 128 6.50 4.68 -10.91
C PRO A 128 6.31 3.43 -11.79
N GLU A 129 6.82 3.50 -13.02
CA GLU A 129 6.58 2.47 -14.04
C GLU A 129 6.90 1.05 -13.55
N GLU A 130 8.02 0.88 -12.84
CA GLU A 130 8.45 -0.39 -12.28
C GLU A 130 7.43 -1.00 -11.30
N TYR A 131 6.75 -0.19 -10.49
CA TYR A 131 5.71 -0.64 -9.56
C TYR A 131 4.39 -0.91 -10.27
N ARG A 132 4.06 -0.13 -11.30
CA ARG A 132 2.87 -0.35 -12.14
C ARG A 132 2.97 -1.67 -12.92
N VAL A 133 4.09 -1.91 -13.59
CA VAL A 133 4.37 -3.17 -14.30
C VAL A 133 4.35 -4.35 -13.32
N ALA A 134 4.97 -4.18 -12.16
CA ALA A 134 4.98 -5.20 -11.14
C ALA A 134 3.58 -5.53 -10.60
N HIS A 135 2.71 -4.53 -10.39
CA HIS A 135 1.33 -4.78 -10.01
C HIS A 135 0.63 -5.70 -11.01
N HIS A 136 0.68 -5.40 -12.31
CA HIS A 136 0.03 -6.24 -13.32
C HIS A 136 0.56 -7.66 -13.33
N ARG A 137 1.90 -7.84 -13.31
CA ARG A 137 2.53 -9.16 -13.24
C ARG A 137 2.11 -9.93 -12.00
N ASN A 138 2.27 -9.32 -10.83
CA ASN A 138 2.02 -9.98 -9.55
C ASN A 138 0.52 -10.27 -9.34
N ALA A 139 -0.38 -9.42 -9.85
CA ALA A 139 -1.82 -9.66 -9.83
C ALA A 139 -2.21 -10.85 -10.72
N GLN A 140 -1.62 -10.96 -11.93
CA GLN A 140 -1.83 -12.12 -12.80
C GLN A 140 -1.30 -13.40 -12.18
N ASP A 141 -0.12 -13.37 -11.57
CA ASP A 141 0.46 -14.54 -10.91
C ASP A 141 -0.37 -14.97 -9.70
N ALA A 142 -0.87 -14.01 -8.90
CA ALA A 142 -1.81 -14.29 -7.83
C ALA A 142 -3.10 -14.94 -8.34
N GLN A 143 -3.68 -14.43 -9.45
CA GLN A 143 -4.87 -15.04 -10.07
C GLN A 143 -4.63 -16.48 -10.52
N LYS A 144 -3.49 -16.76 -11.15
CA LYS A 144 -3.10 -18.12 -11.55
C LYS A 144 -2.94 -19.02 -10.32
N MET A 145 -2.28 -18.56 -9.26
CA MET A 145 -2.12 -19.33 -8.03
C MET A 145 -3.47 -19.66 -7.38
N ILE A 146 -4.41 -18.70 -7.34
CA ILE A 146 -5.77 -18.92 -6.83
C ILE A 146 -6.48 -20.03 -7.63
N SER A 147 -6.34 -20.03 -8.95
CA SER A 147 -6.96 -21.06 -9.80
C SER A 147 -6.40 -22.47 -9.60
N LEU A 148 -5.14 -22.58 -9.15
CA LEU A 148 -4.42 -23.85 -9.00
C LEU A 148 -4.53 -24.43 -7.58
N ASP A 149 -4.39 -23.59 -6.55
CA ASP A 149 -4.39 -24.02 -5.14
C ASP A 149 -4.93 -22.89 -4.22
N PRO A 150 -6.25 -22.80 -4.04
CA PRO A 150 -6.89 -21.74 -3.25
C PRO A 150 -6.48 -21.73 -1.76
N GLU A 151 -6.07 -22.88 -1.22
CA GLU A 151 -5.74 -23.05 0.20
C GLU A 151 -4.32 -22.58 0.51
N LYS A 152 -3.35 -22.81 -0.39
CA LYS A 152 -1.96 -22.31 -0.22
C LYS A 152 -1.81 -20.80 -0.41
N CYS A 153 -2.68 -20.19 -1.21
CA CYS A 153 -2.63 -18.75 -1.48
C CYS A 153 -2.85 -17.89 -0.21
N ARG A 154 -3.48 -18.45 0.83
CA ARG A 154 -3.79 -17.75 2.09
C ARG A 154 -2.58 -17.47 3.00
N LEU A 155 -1.47 -18.19 2.85
CA LEU A 155 -0.52 -18.35 3.95
C LEU A 155 0.88 -17.75 3.76
N THR A 156 1.34 -17.43 2.54
CA THR A 156 2.78 -17.12 2.36
C THR A 156 3.18 -15.95 1.48
N ASP A 157 2.28 -15.27 0.77
CA ASP A 157 2.72 -14.21 -0.15
C ASP A 157 1.91 -12.92 -0.08
N VAL A 158 2.54 -11.89 -0.66
CA VAL A 158 2.19 -10.48 -0.95
C VAL A 158 0.72 -10.04 -0.74
N THR A 159 -0.23 -10.93 -1.01
CA THR A 159 -1.69 -10.79 -0.95
C THR A 159 -2.32 -11.30 0.35
N SER A 160 -1.64 -11.20 1.50
CA SER A 160 -2.11 -11.89 2.70
C SER A 160 -3.46 -11.34 3.21
N ASN A 161 -4.50 -12.15 2.97
CA ASN A 161 -5.87 -12.15 3.48
C ASN A 161 -6.90 -11.15 2.94
N PHE A 162 -6.57 -9.87 2.72
CA PHE A 162 -7.61 -8.91 2.27
C PHE A 162 -7.86 -8.95 0.75
N ASP A 163 -6.76 -9.04 -0.02
CA ASP A 163 -6.80 -9.04 -1.49
C ASP A 163 -7.52 -10.28 -2.06
N LEU A 164 -7.38 -11.44 -1.40
CA LEU A 164 -7.96 -12.71 -1.87
C LEU A 164 -9.47 -12.80 -1.68
N LEU A 165 -9.99 -12.27 -0.56
CA LEU A 165 -11.44 -12.22 -0.29
C LEU A 165 -12.13 -11.26 -1.25
N PHE A 166 -11.52 -10.11 -1.54
CA PHE A 166 -12.06 -9.15 -2.51
C PHE A 166 -12.05 -9.71 -3.93
N LEU A 167 -10.92 -10.26 -4.40
CA LEU A 167 -10.80 -10.84 -5.74
C LEU A 167 -11.80 -11.99 -5.96
N LYS A 168 -11.99 -12.86 -4.95
CA LYS A 168 -13.00 -13.92 -5.00
C LYS A 168 -14.42 -13.37 -5.15
N SER A 169 -14.77 -12.30 -4.42
CA SER A 169 -16.10 -11.67 -4.50
C SER A 169 -16.42 -11.05 -5.88
N LYS A 170 -15.40 -10.53 -6.59
CA LYS A 170 -15.58 -10.05 -7.97
C LYS A 170 -15.77 -11.21 -8.96
N ILE A 171 -15.06 -12.33 -8.77
CA ILE A 171 -15.21 -13.53 -9.62
C ILE A 171 -16.62 -14.14 -9.47
N GLU A 172 -17.13 -14.20 -8.24
CA GLU A 172 -18.48 -14.70 -7.97
C GLU A 172 -19.55 -13.79 -8.58
N LYS A 173 -19.38 -12.46 -8.57
CA LYS A 173 -20.30 -11.54 -9.25
C LYS A 173 -20.36 -11.75 -10.77
N ILE A 174 -19.22 -12.00 -11.41
CA ILE A 174 -19.15 -12.25 -12.87
C ILE A 174 -19.88 -13.54 -13.26
N HIS A 175 -19.95 -14.53 -12.37
CA HIS A 175 -20.68 -15.78 -12.63
C HIS A 175 -22.18 -15.72 -12.34
N VAL A 176 -22.69 -14.64 -11.75
CA VAL A 176 -24.12 -14.47 -11.42
C VAL A 176 -24.84 -13.61 -12.48
N GLU A 177 -24.11 -13.00 -13.41
CA GLU A 177 -24.66 -12.20 -14.52
C GLU A 177 -24.50 -12.87 -15.91
N ALA A 178 -24.43 -14.21 -15.96
CA ALA A 178 -24.39 -14.99 -17.22
C ALA A 178 -25.61 -15.91 -17.35
#